data_AF-A0A2G4JID3-F1
#
_entry.id   AF-A0A2G4JID3-F1
#
_cell.length_a   1.000
_cell.length_b   1.000
_cell.length_c   1.000
_cell.angle_alpha   90.00
_cell.angle_beta   90.00
_cell.angle_gamma   90.00
#
_symmetry.space_group_name_H-M   'P 1'
#
loop_
_entity.id
_entity.type
_entity.pdbx_description
1 polymer ?
#
loop_
_entity_poly.entity_id
_entity_poly.type
_entity_poly.pdbx_seq_one_letter_code
_entity_poly.pdbx_strand_id
1 'polypeptide(L)'
;MIMIAPESRGLTWGRAIPGFDADVRYLGPAYRHVANIVDIDESRVALGGVSDGGGYALSMGLAYGNSFNHLIILMAGQMIPYRYQGKPKIFIVHGVNDTQMPIDKTARVYVPKLKAE
;
A
#
# COMPACT_ATOMS: atom_id res chain seq x y z
N MET A 1 11.78 14.08 7.79
CA MET A 1 11.03 13.09 6.99
C MET A 1 12.01 12.01 6.57
N ILE A 2 11.65 10.74 6.74
CA ILE A 2 12.47 9.59 6.37
C ILE A 2 11.70 8.83 5.29
N MET A 3 12.40 8.42 4.23
CA MET A 3 11.81 7.69 3.12
C MET A 3 12.61 6.43 2.86
N ILE A 4 11.91 5.30 2.75
CA ILE A 4 12.46 4.02 2.30
C ILE A 4 11.81 3.74 0.95
N ALA A 5 12.62 3.57 -0.09
CA ALA A 5 12.16 3.33 -1.46
C ALA A 5 12.73 2.00 -1.99
N PRO A 6 12.27 0.86 -1.46
CA PRO A 6 12.74 -0.45 -1.87
C PRO A 6 12.16 -0.85 -3.23
N GLU A 7 12.92 -1.62 -3.99
CA GLU A 7 12.51 -2.28 -5.22
C GLU A 7 11.63 -3.51 -4.94
N SER A 8 10.90 -4.01 -5.94
CA SER A 8 10.24 -5.32 -5.83
C SER A 8 11.27 -6.45 -5.84
N ARG A 9 10.94 -7.60 -5.25
CA ARG A 9 11.76 -8.82 -5.30
C ARG A 9 11.55 -9.62 -6.59
N GLY A 10 10.60 -9.21 -7.43
CA GLY A 10 10.37 -9.76 -8.77
C GLY A 10 10.30 -8.65 -9.83
N LEU A 11 9.82 -9.01 -11.03
CA LEU A 11 9.60 -8.07 -12.14
C LEU A 11 8.56 -6.98 -11.79
N THR A 12 7.56 -7.36 -10.97
CA THR A 12 6.53 -6.47 -10.42
C THR A 12 6.33 -6.81 -8.95
N TRP A 13 5.50 -6.05 -8.24
CA TRP A 13 5.14 -6.37 -6.87
C TRP A 13 4.29 -7.65 -6.82
N GLY A 14 4.33 -8.31 -5.66
CA GLY A 14 3.58 -9.51 -5.37
C GLY A 14 2.09 -9.40 -5.68
N ARG A 15 1.58 -10.38 -6.44
CA ARG A 15 0.14 -10.53 -6.76
C ARG A 15 -0.50 -11.72 -6.05
N ALA A 16 0.30 -12.53 -5.38
CA ALA A 16 -0.22 -13.50 -4.41
C ALA A 16 -0.85 -12.73 -3.25
N ILE A 17 -1.60 -13.42 -2.38
CA ILE A 17 -2.18 -12.85 -1.17
C ILE A 17 -1.11 -11.96 -0.48
N PRO A 18 -1.25 -10.63 -0.53
CA PRO A 18 -0.27 -9.70 0.01
C PRO A 18 -0.06 -10.06 1.47
N GLY A 19 1.17 -10.23 1.93
CA GLY A 19 1.44 -10.75 3.28
C GLY A 19 2.30 -12.01 3.30
N PHE A 20 2.30 -12.79 2.21
CA PHE A 20 3.02 -14.07 2.15
C PHE A 20 4.04 -14.16 1.00
N ASP A 21 4.16 -13.13 0.18
CA ASP A 21 5.12 -13.04 -0.92
C ASP A 21 6.54 -12.62 -0.46
N ALA A 22 7.46 -12.58 -1.42
CA ALA A 22 8.84 -12.16 -1.20
C ALA A 22 8.97 -10.66 -0.86
N ASP A 23 8.05 -9.82 -1.35
CA ASP A 23 8.07 -8.38 -1.12
C ASP A 23 7.77 -8.04 0.34
N VAL A 24 6.74 -8.64 0.94
CA VAL A 24 6.46 -8.46 2.39
C VAL A 24 7.61 -8.94 3.25
N ARG A 25 8.18 -10.10 2.89
CA ARG A 25 9.33 -10.68 3.60
C ARG A 25 10.55 -9.77 3.56
N TYR A 26 10.64 -8.86 2.59
CA TYR A 26 11.69 -7.85 2.51
C TYR A 26 11.31 -6.51 3.17
N LEU A 27 10.11 -6.00 2.90
CA LEU A 27 9.65 -4.70 3.41
C LEU A 27 9.61 -4.63 4.94
N GLY A 28 9.13 -5.68 5.59
CA GLY A 28 9.05 -5.73 7.06
C GLY A 28 10.43 -5.58 7.73
N PRO A 29 11.44 -6.41 7.37
CA PRO A 29 12.81 -6.22 7.83
C PRO A 29 13.43 -4.87 7.46
N ALA A 30 13.20 -4.37 6.24
CA ALA A 30 13.75 -3.07 5.82
C ALA A 30 13.20 -1.92 6.68
N TYR A 31 11.89 -1.91 6.95
CA TYR A 31 11.26 -0.96 7.88
C TYR A 31 11.86 -1.06 9.28
N ARG A 32 11.96 -2.27 9.85
CA ARG A 32 12.53 -2.49 11.18
C ARG A 32 14.00 -2.07 11.28
N HIS A 33 14.77 -2.30 10.22
CA HIS A 33 16.16 -1.86 10.19
C HIS A 33 16.27 -0.34 10.33
N VAL A 34 15.48 0.42 9.57
CA VAL A 34 15.44 1.88 9.69
C VAL A 34 14.91 2.31 11.06
N ALA A 35 13.83 1.69 11.54
CA ALA A 35 13.25 1.97 12.86
C ALA A 35 14.21 1.75 14.04
N ASN A 36 15.26 0.93 13.86
CA ASN A 36 16.30 0.71 14.86
C ASN A 36 17.42 1.77 14.85
N ILE A 37 17.49 2.60 13.81
CA ILE A 37 18.57 3.58 13.61
C ILE A 37 18.07 5.01 13.89
N VAL A 38 16.76 5.23 13.80
CA VAL A 38 16.13 6.54 13.92
C VAL A 38 14.84 6.44 14.73
N ASP A 39 14.53 7.48 15.51
CA ASP A 39 13.26 7.56 16.22
C ASP A 39 12.11 7.78 15.23
N ILE A 40 11.21 6.80 15.13
CA ILE A 40 10.01 6.86 14.32
C ILE A 40 8.82 7.17 15.21
N ASP A 41 8.09 8.22 14.88
CA ASP A 41 6.77 8.47 15.44
C ASP A 41 5.76 7.51 14.81
N GLU A 42 5.40 6.46 15.54
CA GLU A 42 4.47 5.41 15.08
C GLU A 42 3.10 5.96 14.69
N SER A 43 2.70 7.16 15.17
CA SER A 43 1.43 7.80 14.79
C SER A 43 1.45 8.44 13.39
N ARG A 44 2.63 8.53 12.75
CA ARG A 44 2.85 9.23 11.47
C ARG A 44 3.65 8.39 10.47
N VAL A 45 3.21 7.15 10.26
CA VAL A 45 3.88 6.22 9.34
C VAL A 45 3.02 6.03 8.08
N ALA A 46 3.60 6.39 6.95
CA ALA A 46 2.92 6.31 5.65
C ALA A 46 3.44 5.16 4.79
N LEU A 47 2.55 4.51 4.04
CA LEU A 47 2.87 3.60 2.95
C LEU A 47 2.25 4.12 1.66
N GLY A 48 3.02 4.16 0.58
CA GLY A 48 2.51 4.67 -0.69
C GLY A 48 3.14 3.97 -1.89
N GLY A 49 2.48 4.13 -3.03
CA GLY A 49 2.92 3.51 -4.27
C GLY A 49 2.16 4.02 -5.49
N VAL A 50 2.69 3.69 -6.66
CA VAL A 50 2.16 4.05 -7.97
C VAL A 50 1.84 2.79 -8.76
N SER A 51 0.73 2.77 -9.49
CA SER A 51 0.36 1.68 -10.41
C SER A 51 0.27 0.33 -9.70
N ASP A 52 1.06 -0.67 -10.11
CA ASP A 52 1.18 -1.97 -9.46
C ASP A 52 1.62 -1.83 -7.98
N GLY A 53 2.62 -0.98 -7.71
CA GLY A 53 3.06 -0.68 -6.34
C GLY A 53 2.00 0.09 -5.53
N GLY A 54 1.13 0.84 -6.19
CA GLY A 54 -0.02 1.49 -5.56
C GLY A 54 -1.05 0.47 -5.09
N GLY A 55 -1.34 -0.53 -5.91
CA GLY A 55 -2.24 -1.62 -5.52
C GLY A 55 -1.67 -2.49 -4.41
N TYR A 56 -0.36 -2.72 -4.45
CA TYR A 56 0.36 -3.43 -3.42
C TYR A 56 0.37 -2.66 -2.09
N ALA A 57 0.71 -1.36 -2.12
CA ALA A 57 0.66 -0.47 -0.96
C ALA A 57 -0.74 -0.38 -0.34
N LEU A 58 -1.79 -0.31 -1.17
CA LEU A 58 -3.18 -0.31 -0.69
C LEU A 58 -3.51 -1.63 0.03
N SER A 59 -3.22 -2.77 -0.60
CA SER A 59 -3.56 -4.08 -0.04
C SER A 59 -2.78 -4.40 1.25
N MET A 60 -1.49 -4.02 1.28
CA MET A 60 -0.64 -4.12 2.47
C MET A 60 -1.10 -3.16 3.57
N GLY A 61 -1.36 -1.91 3.21
CA GLY A 61 -1.78 -0.88 4.14
C GLY A 61 -3.09 -1.20 4.86
N LEU A 62 -4.04 -1.81 4.15
CA LEU A 62 -5.29 -2.29 4.75
C LEU A 62 -5.05 -3.46 5.72
N ALA A 63 -4.10 -4.33 5.42
CA ALA A 63 -3.80 -5.50 6.25
C ALA A 63 -2.89 -5.22 7.46
N TYR A 64 -2.15 -4.12 7.42
CA TYR A 64 -1.19 -3.71 8.45
C TYR A 64 -1.44 -2.25 8.91
N GLY A 65 -2.69 -1.80 8.90
CA GLY A 65 -3.04 -0.39 9.13
C GLY A 65 -2.78 0.15 10.53
N ASN A 66 -2.44 -0.71 11.50
CA ASN A 66 -1.91 -0.29 12.80
C ASN A 66 -0.46 0.22 12.69
N SER A 67 0.33 -0.34 11.76
CA SER A 67 1.71 0.08 11.50
C SER A 67 1.79 1.15 10.43
N PHE A 68 0.99 1.04 9.36
CA PHE A 68 0.92 2.01 8.27
C PHE A 68 -0.41 2.77 8.34
N ASN A 69 -0.46 3.81 9.17
CA ASN A 69 -1.69 4.55 9.46
C ASN A 69 -2.03 5.64 8.44
N HIS A 70 -1.17 5.90 7.46
CA HIS A 70 -1.45 6.78 6.33
C HIS A 70 -1.13 6.06 5.01
N LEU A 71 -2.06 6.05 4.06
CA LEU A 71 -1.89 5.44 2.75
C LEU A 71 -1.96 6.48 1.64
N ILE A 72 -0.96 6.48 0.74
CA ILE A 72 -0.89 7.38 -0.42
C ILE A 72 -0.87 6.52 -1.68
N ILE A 73 -2.02 6.42 -2.33
CA ILE A 73 -2.26 5.43 -3.39
C ILE A 73 -2.48 6.15 -4.72
N LEU A 74 -1.55 5.95 -5.65
CA LEU A 74 -1.58 6.60 -6.96
C LEU A 74 -1.85 5.57 -8.05
N MET A 75 -2.90 5.80 -8.85
CA MET A 75 -3.27 5.04 -10.05
C MET A 75 -3.24 3.51 -9.85
N ALA A 76 -3.74 3.04 -8.71
CA ALA A 76 -3.59 1.66 -8.27
C ALA A 76 -4.42 0.66 -9.07
N GLY A 77 -3.79 -0.45 -9.47
CA GLY A 77 -4.44 -1.48 -10.28
C GLY A 77 -5.27 -2.51 -9.51
N GLN A 78 -5.00 -2.73 -8.22
CA GLN A 78 -5.62 -3.81 -7.44
C GLN A 78 -5.85 -3.43 -5.98
N MET A 79 -6.88 -4.01 -5.37
CA MET A 79 -7.15 -3.97 -3.93
C MET A 79 -7.51 -5.40 -3.48
N ILE A 80 -6.52 -6.15 -3.01
CA ILE A 80 -6.63 -7.56 -2.63
C ILE A 80 -6.07 -7.81 -1.21
N PRO A 81 -6.52 -7.08 -0.18
CA PRO A 81 -6.03 -7.30 1.18
C PRO A 81 -6.43 -8.69 1.70
N TYR A 82 -5.53 -9.33 2.43
CA TYR A 82 -5.81 -10.64 3.07
C TYR A 82 -6.57 -10.53 4.39
N ARG A 83 -6.57 -9.33 4.98
CA ARG A 83 -7.33 -8.94 6.17
C ARG A 83 -7.47 -7.42 6.20
N TYR A 84 -8.36 -6.92 7.04
CA TYR A 84 -8.46 -5.50 7.37
C TYR A 84 -8.03 -5.31 8.84
N GLN A 85 -7.08 -4.41 9.07
CA GLN A 85 -6.57 -4.10 10.40
C GLN A 85 -6.36 -2.60 10.55
N GLY A 86 -6.88 -2.03 11.63
CA GLY A 86 -6.84 -0.60 11.88
C GLY A 86 -7.76 0.19 10.96
N LYS A 87 -7.62 1.52 10.97
CA LYS A 87 -8.37 2.45 10.11
C LYS A 87 -7.42 3.51 9.55
N PRO A 88 -6.53 3.14 8.62
CA PRO A 88 -5.55 4.09 8.09
C PRO A 88 -6.26 5.21 7.31
N LYS A 89 -5.69 6.42 7.34
CA LYS A 89 -6.15 7.53 6.51
C LYS A 89 -5.69 7.30 5.07
N ILE A 90 -6.62 7.25 4.13
CA ILE A 90 -6.32 6.86 2.74
C ILE A 90 -6.51 8.07 1.82
N PHE A 91 -5.45 8.41 1.07
CA PHE A 91 -5.49 9.37 -0.03
C PHE A 91 -5.32 8.61 -1.35
N ILE A 92 -6.29 8.74 -2.25
CA ILE A 92 -6.29 8.06 -3.55
C ILE A 92 -6.32 9.11 -4.67
N VAL A 93 -5.40 8.97 -5.63
CA VAL A 93 -5.38 9.73 -6.87
C VAL A 93 -5.47 8.77 -8.04
N HIS A 94 -6.38 9.02 -8.98
CA HIS A 94 -6.56 8.16 -10.14
C HIS A 94 -6.93 8.97 -11.38
N GLY A 95 -6.31 8.68 -12.52
CA GLY A 95 -6.62 9.35 -13.78
C GLY A 95 -7.98 8.91 -14.32
N VAL A 96 -8.84 9.84 -14.69
CA VAL A 96 -10.18 9.52 -15.24
C VAL A 96 -10.13 8.87 -16.63
N ASN A 97 -9.02 9.08 -17.36
CA ASN A 97 -8.76 8.54 -18.70
C ASN A 97 -7.61 7.52 -18.71
N ASP A 98 -7.29 6.91 -17.57
CA ASP A 98 -6.24 5.89 -17.48
C ASP A 98 -6.64 4.63 -18.26
N THR A 99 -5.91 4.30 -19.34
CA THR A 99 -6.16 3.12 -20.17
C THR A 99 -5.39 1.88 -19.71
N GLN A 100 -4.39 2.05 -18.85
CA GLN A 100 -3.61 0.93 -18.28
C GLN A 100 -4.31 0.34 -17.06
N MET A 101 -4.82 1.22 -16.18
CA MET A 101 -5.60 0.89 -14.99
C MET A 101 -6.93 1.64 -15.01
N PRO A 102 -7.92 1.21 -15.81
CA PRO A 102 -9.19 1.92 -15.96
C PRO A 102 -9.83 2.23 -14.62
N ILE A 103 -10.15 3.52 -14.39
CA ILE A 103 -10.70 4.02 -13.13
C ILE A 103 -12.00 3.31 -12.73
N ASP A 104 -12.81 2.93 -13.72
CA ASP A 104 -14.07 2.21 -13.55
C ASP A 104 -13.91 0.76 -13.07
N LYS A 105 -12.72 0.18 -13.25
CA LYS A 105 -12.37 -1.16 -12.74
C LYS A 105 -11.54 -1.11 -11.45
N THR A 106 -11.12 0.09 -11.04
CA THR A 106 -10.18 0.31 -9.95
C THR A 106 -10.74 1.26 -8.90
N ALA A 107 -10.31 2.53 -8.85
CA ALA A 107 -10.66 3.46 -7.78
C ALA A 107 -12.18 3.65 -7.61
N ARG A 108 -12.99 3.66 -8.68
CA ARG A 108 -14.46 3.75 -8.56
C ARG A 108 -15.10 2.50 -7.96
N VAL A 109 -14.41 1.36 -7.99
CA VAL A 109 -14.83 0.11 -7.31
C VAL A 109 -14.31 0.07 -5.88
N TYR A 110 -13.08 0.51 -5.65
CA TYR A 110 -12.40 0.39 -4.35
C TYR A 110 -12.87 1.46 -3.36
N VAL A 111 -12.99 2.72 -3.78
CA VAL A 111 -13.32 3.85 -2.90
C VAL A 111 -14.66 3.66 -2.15
N PRO A 112 -15.76 3.23 -2.79
CA PRO A 112 -17.01 3.00 -2.07
C PRO A 112 -16.88 1.91 -1.00
N LYS A 113 -16.13 0.83 -1.28
CA LYS A 113 -15.87 -0.25 -0.30
C LYS A 113 -15.08 0.28 0.89
N LEU A 114 -14.01 1.03 0.63
CA LEU A 114 -13.17 1.64 1.67
C LEU A 114 -13.92 2.64 2.56
N LYS A 115 -14.96 3.30 2.04
CA LYS A 115 -15.82 4.21 2.82
C LYS A 115 -16.86 3.48 3.68
N ALA A 116 -17.14 2.21 3.40
CA ALA A 116 -18.12 1.41 4.13
C ALA A 116 -17.54 0.70 5.37
N GLU A 117 -16.21 0.66 5.50
CA GLU A 117 -15.45 0.08 6.63
C GLU A 117 -15.25 1.07 7.79
#